data_AF-A0A9E6CMU4-F1
#
_entry.id   AF-A0A9E6CMU4-F1
#
_cell.length_a   1.000
_cell.length_b   1.000
_cell.length_c   1.000
_cell.angle_alpha   90.00
_cell.angle_beta   90.00
_cell.angle_gamma   90.00
#
_symmetry.space_group_name_H-M   'P 1'
#
loop_
_entity.id
_entity.type
_entity.pdbx_description
1 polymer ?
#
loop_
_entity_poly.entity_id
_entity_poly.type
_entity_poly.pdbx_seq_one_letter_code
_entity_poly.pdbx_strand_id
1 'polypeptide(L)'
;AGSSMHNIAEGFDSETNPEFVRFLRYAKRSCTEVQSELYMALDQQYITKAEFQDVYDHAGRTRATIRGFIKYLLAYKQDQLKKVNSER
;
A
#
# COMPACT_ATOMS: atom_id res chain seq x y z
N ALA A 1 -1.61 9.73 -9.17
CA ALA A 1 -1.41 8.45 -8.47
C ALA A 1 -2.66 7.54 -8.45
N GLY A 2 -3.30 7.29 -9.61
CA GLY A 2 -4.48 6.41 -9.65
C GLY A 2 -4.17 4.93 -9.35
N SER A 3 -2.97 4.46 -9.71
CA SER A 3 -2.57 3.06 -9.58
C SER A 3 -2.71 2.49 -8.15
N SER A 4 -2.36 3.25 -7.11
CA SER A 4 -2.52 2.76 -5.73
C SER A 4 -3.97 2.47 -5.37
N MET A 5 -4.89 3.34 -5.77
CA MET A 5 -6.32 3.17 -5.52
C MET A 5 -6.90 2.02 -6.34
N HIS A 6 -6.55 1.91 -7.63
CA HIS A 6 -7.00 0.82 -8.48
C HIS A 6 -6.55 -0.55 -7.96
N ASN A 7 -5.27 -0.68 -7.59
CA ASN A 7 -4.76 -1.93 -7.00
C ASN A 7 -5.48 -2.28 -5.69
N ILE A 8 -5.81 -1.30 -4.84
CA ILE A 8 -6.58 -1.58 -3.61
C ILE A 8 -7.97 -2.11 -3.96
N ALA A 9 -8.68 -1.48 -4.91
CA ALA A 9 -10.00 -1.89 -5.32
C ALA A 9 -10.01 -3.28 -5.98
N GLU A 10 -9.09 -3.53 -6.92
CA GLU A 10 -8.94 -4.81 -7.61
C GLU A 10 -8.58 -5.94 -6.63
N GLY A 11 -7.70 -5.65 -5.67
CA GLY A 11 -7.38 -6.59 -4.60
C GLY A 11 -8.55 -6.88 -3.66
N PHE A 12 -9.37 -5.88 -3.37
CA PHE A 12 -10.54 -6.06 -2.52
C PHE A 12 -11.57 -6.99 -3.17
N ASP A 13 -11.76 -6.87 -4.48
CA ASP A 13 -12.67 -7.72 -5.27
C ASP A 13 -12.17 -9.17 -5.44
N SER A 14 -10.94 -9.48 -5.03
CA SER A 14 -10.39 -10.84 -5.12
C SER A 14 -10.96 -11.85 -4.10
N GLU A 15 -11.81 -11.39 -3.17
CA GLU A 15 -12.52 -12.16 -2.14
C GLU A 15 -11.63 -13.02 -1.21
N THR A 16 -10.30 -12.95 -1.33
CA THR A 16 -9.37 -13.78 -0.56
C THR A 16 -8.21 -12.96 -0.01
N ASN A 17 -7.87 -13.19 1.27
CA ASN A 17 -6.77 -12.48 1.92
C ASN A 17 -5.40 -12.63 1.21
N PRO A 18 -5.00 -13.81 0.69
CA PRO A 18 -3.72 -13.93 -0.02
C PRO A 18 -3.63 -13.04 -1.25
N GLU A 19 -4.71 -13.00 -2.04
CA GLU A 19 -4.74 -12.25 -3.29
C GLU A 19 -4.89 -10.75 -3.02
N PHE A 20 -5.71 -10.38 -2.04
CA PHE A 20 -5.79 -9.00 -1.60
C PHE A 20 -4.42 -8.48 -1.11
N VAL A 21 -3.68 -9.28 -0.33
CA VAL A 21 -2.32 -8.93 0.10
C VAL A 21 -1.37 -8.74 -1.09
N ARG A 22 -1.50 -9.52 -2.17
CA ARG A 22 -0.70 -9.36 -3.39
C ARG A 22 -0.94 -7.98 -4.00
N PHE A 23 -2.20 -7.60 -4.18
CA PHE A 23 -2.59 -6.31 -4.72
C PHE A 23 -2.21 -5.12 -3.82
N LEU A 24 -2.36 -5.25 -2.51
CA LEU A 24 -1.87 -4.25 -1.55
C LEU A 24 -0.35 -4.02 -1.68
N ARG A 25 0.44 -5.03 -2.03
CA ARG A 25 1.88 -4.85 -2.30
C ARG A 25 2.12 -4.04 -3.57
N TYR A 26 1.31 -4.20 -4.62
CA TYR A 26 1.38 -3.35 -5.81
C TYR A 26 1.01 -1.90 -5.48
N ALA A 27 -0.10 -1.69 -4.75
CA ALA A 27 -0.50 -0.36 -4.30
C ALA A 27 0.59 0.35 -3.49
N LYS A 28 1.27 -0.39 -2.59
CA LYS A 28 2.41 0.09 -1.80
C LYS A 28 3.60 0.49 -2.67
N ARG A 29 3.91 -0.29 -3.73
CA ARG A 29 4.99 0.03 -4.69
C ARG A 29 4.68 1.32 -5.43
N SER A 30 3.45 1.49 -5.90
CA SER A 30 3.03 2.72 -6.57
C SER A 30 3.13 3.97 -5.70
N CYS A 31 2.95 3.87 -4.37
CA CYS A 31 3.25 5.00 -3.49
C CYS A 31 4.74 5.38 -3.49
N THR A 32 5.65 4.39 -3.56
CA THR A 32 7.09 4.65 -3.63
C THR A 32 7.50 5.20 -5.00
N GLU A 33 6.88 4.73 -6.08
CA GLU A 33 7.10 5.26 -7.45
C GLU A 33 6.76 6.76 -7.51
N VAL A 34 5.61 7.17 -6.94
CA VAL A 34 5.23 8.57 -6.81
C VAL A 34 6.30 9.36 -6.05
N GLN A 35 6.81 8.83 -4.93
CA GLN A 35 7.86 9.50 -4.17
C GLN A 35 9.16 9.67 -4.98
N SER A 36 9.53 8.71 -5.84
CA SER A 36 10.68 8.89 -6.74
C SER A 36 10.42 9.90 -7.84
N GLU A 37 9.23 9.91 -8.44
CA GLU A 37 8.86 10.86 -9.50
C GLU A 37 8.81 12.31 -8.96
N LEU A 38 8.42 12.49 -7.69
CA LEU A 38 8.45 13.80 -7.04
C LEU A 38 9.85 14.40 -6.98
N TYR A 39 10.90 13.59 -6.79
CA TYR A 39 12.28 14.11 -6.83
C TYR A 39 12.62 14.64 -8.22
N MET A 40 12.26 13.88 -9.27
CA MET A 40 12.46 14.34 -10.65
C MET A 40 11.68 15.64 -10.93
N ALA A 41 10.42 15.73 -10.47
CA ALA A 41 9.61 16.94 -10.62
C ALA A 41 10.21 18.15 -9.88
N LEU A 42 10.78 17.94 -8.70
CA LEU A 42 11.46 18.99 -7.93
C LEU A 42 12.74 19.44 -8.63
N ASP A 43 13.55 18.51 -9.13
CA ASP A 43 14.81 18.78 -9.83
C ASP A 43 14.57 19.58 -11.12
N GLN A 44 13.48 19.29 -11.82
CA GLN A 44 13.04 20.03 -13.01
C GLN A 44 12.31 21.34 -12.69
N GLN A 45 12.20 21.70 -11.41
CA GLN A 45 11.51 22.90 -10.92
C GLN A 45 10.02 22.98 -11.35
N TYR A 46 9.37 21.83 -11.56
CA TYR A 46 7.94 21.76 -11.88
C TYR A 46 7.05 21.93 -10.65
N ILE A 47 7.60 21.67 -9.46
CA ILE A 47 6.92 21.82 -8.17
C ILE A 47 7.84 22.56 -7.20
N THR A 48 7.24 23.27 -6.25
CA THR A 48 7.96 23.87 -5.13
C THR A 48 8.36 22.82 -4.11
N LYS A 49 9.33 23.16 -3.25
CA LYS A 49 9.73 22.30 -2.13
C LYS A 49 8.56 22.04 -1.15
N ALA A 50 7.65 22.99 -1.00
CA ALA A 50 6.48 22.85 -0.14
C ALA A 50 5.49 21.82 -0.71
N GLU A 51 5.19 21.90 -2.01
CA GLU A 51 4.35 20.92 -2.71
C GLU A 51 5.00 19.54 -2.73
N PHE A 52 6.31 19.47 -2.97
CA PHE A 52 7.07 18.22 -2.85
C PHE A 52 6.84 17.58 -1.49
N GLN A 53 7.06 18.33 -0.40
CA GLN A 53 6.98 17.78 0.95
C GLN A 53 5.57 17.28 1.29
N ASP A 54 4.54 18.04 0.93
CA ASP A 54 3.15 17.66 1.18
C ASP A 54 2.78 16.35 0.48
N VAL A 55 3.06 16.25 -0.83
CA VAL A 55 2.73 15.04 -1.61
C VAL A 55 3.62 13.86 -1.20
N TYR A 56 4.90 14.11 -0.89
CA TYR A 56 5.84 13.08 -0.43
C TYR A 56 5.37 12.45 0.89
N ASP A 57 4.96 13.29 1.85
CA ASP A 57 4.44 12.84 3.14
C ASP A 57 3.10 12.14 2.99
N HIS A 58 2.23 12.64 2.11
CA HIS A 58 0.95 11.98 1.81
C HIS A 58 1.17 10.56 1.26
N ALA A 59 2.05 10.40 0.25
CA ALA A 59 2.41 9.10 -0.29
C ALA A 59 3.04 8.19 0.78
N GLY A 60 3.88 8.76 1.66
CA GLY A 60 4.50 8.07 2.78
C GLY A 60 3.49 7.52 3.78
N ARG A 61 2.49 8.34 4.18
CA ARG A 61 1.40 7.94 5.08
C ARG A 61 0.55 6.83 4.46
N THR A 62 0.13 6.97 3.20
CA THR A 62 -0.63 5.94 2.49
C THR A 62 0.12 4.61 2.43
N ARG A 63 1.42 4.65 2.11
CA ARG A 63 2.29 3.46 2.11
C ARG A 63 2.37 2.80 3.49
N ALA A 64 2.43 3.59 4.56
CA ALA A 64 2.47 3.08 5.94
C ALA A 64 1.15 2.40 6.32
N THR A 65 0.00 3.01 5.97
CA THR A 65 -1.33 2.43 6.19
C THR A 65 -1.48 1.10 5.46
N ILE A 66 -1.10 1.03 4.18
CA ILE A 66 -1.13 -0.22 3.40
C ILE A 66 -0.26 -1.29 4.05
N ARG A 67 0.95 -0.93 4.52
CA ARG A 67 1.84 -1.86 5.24
C ARG A 67 1.19 -2.38 6.53
N GLY A 68 0.55 -1.51 7.29
CA GLY A 68 -0.18 -1.89 8.51
C GLY A 68 -1.28 -2.89 8.21
N PHE A 69 -2.06 -2.64 7.15
CA PHE A 69 -3.16 -3.51 6.77
C PHE A 69 -2.70 -4.89 6.26
N ILE A 70 -1.61 -4.95 5.47
CA ILE A 70 -0.98 -6.22 5.09
C ILE A 70 -0.58 -7.03 6.33
N LYS A 71 0.04 -6.40 7.33
CA LYS A 71 0.43 -7.09 8.57
C LYS A 71 -0.78 -7.68 9.29
N TYR A 72 -1.86 -6.90 9.38
CA TYR A 72 -3.11 -7.35 9.98
C TYR A 72 -3.69 -8.59 9.26
N LEU A 73 -3.82 -8.55 7.94
CA LEU A 73 -4.39 -9.67 7.16
C LEU A 73 -3.58 -10.96 7.30
N LEU A 74 -2.25 -10.85 7.35
CA LEU A 74 -1.36 -12.00 7.54
C LEU A 74 -1.49 -12.59 8.95
N ALA A 75 -1.55 -11.76 9.99
CA ALA A 75 -1.75 -12.20 11.36
C ALA A 75 -3.13 -12.86 11.53
N TYR A 76 -4.18 -12.26 10.97
CA TYR A 76 -5.53 -12.81 10.98
C TYR A 76 -5.58 -14.22 10.41
N LYS A 77 -4.96 -14.47 9.25
CA LYS A 77 -4.92 -15.81 8.65
C LYS A 77 -4.21 -16.83 9.57
N GLN A 78 -3.14 -16.43 10.23
CA GLN A 78 -2.39 -17.31 11.11
C GLN A 78 -3.20 -17.68 12.36
N ASP A 79 -3.96 -16.75 12.91
CA ASP A 79 -4.83 -17.00 14.07
C ASP A 79 -6.01 -17.93 13.72
N GLN A 80 -6.57 -17.82 12.51
CA GLN A 80 -7.59 -18.76 12.03
C GLN A 80 -7.03 -20.19 11.88
N LEU A 81 -5.81 -20.33 11.34
CA LEU A 81 -5.16 -21.65 11.20
C LEU A 81 -4.87 -22.30 12.56
N LYS A 82 -4.48 -21.52 13.57
CA LYS A 82 -4.27 -22.02 14.94
C LYS A 82 -5.56 -22.57 15.54
N LYS A 83 -6.68 -21.85 15.40
CA LYS A 83 -8.00 -22.29 15.91
C LYS A 83 -8.44 -23.62 15.30
N VAL A 84 -8.35 -23.74 13.97
CA VAL A 84 -8.71 -24.99 13.26
C VAL A 84 -7.86 -26.18 13.73
N ASN A 85 -6.57 -25.96 14.00
CA ASN A 85 -5.68 -27.02 14.47
C ASN A 85 -5.87 -27.38 15.94
N SER A 86 -6.39 -26.48 16.78
CA SER A 86 -6.70 -26.77 18.19
C SER A 86 -8.03 -27.50 18.39
N GLU A 87 -8.91 -27.49 17.38
CA GLU A 87 -10.22 -28.15 17.38
C GLU A 87 -10.18 -29.56 16.73
N ARG A 88 -9.02 -29.96 16.20
CA ARG A 88 -8.75 -31.31 15.64
C ARG A 88 -7.98 -32.16 16.64
#